data_AF-A0A7M2Y9B1-F1
#
_entry.id   AF-A0A7M2Y9B1-F1
#
_cell.length_a   1.000
_cell.length_b   1.000
_cell.length_c   1.000
_cell.angle_alpha   90.00
_cell.angle_beta   90.00
_cell.angle_gamma   90.00
#
_symmetry.space_group_name_H-M   'P 1'
#
loop_
_entity.id
_entity.type
_entity.pdbx_description
1 polymer ?
#
loop_
_entity_poly.entity_id
_entity_poly.type
_entity_poly.pdbx_seq_one_letter_code
_entity_poly.pdbx_strand_id
1 'polypeptide(L)'
;MFTFIGIVNIDTNTKTGGLTNHFRAERVVITNNTFVNNVNGIEIGFSNNGNYNKPLLNVTITNNIITSSMNSLVTIMDGKDQGSAITWSNNIMYPTGSATTLAGGTITTSFSTSQAVNENPFLAVDASTSTANNNNWKATVATPSYNNATYANVTQISPIITDIDGQIRPSPNRNPGADQYDIINPVLNPPMTESTVGPFAYETSLSVKNNEFNNLILIYPIPSKNNLTIKSTSSSIAKIVIYAMDGRKVLEKNTKITSSFNLDTSSLMNGNYILTVFDNSLKSVMSKHIIIAH
;
A
#
# COMPACT_ATOMS: atom_id res chain seq x y z
N MET A 1 0.83 16.51 -7.95
CA MET A 1 1.83 15.80 -7.10
C MET A 1 3.20 16.08 -7.70
N PHE A 2 4.06 16.82 -7.01
CA PHE A 2 5.43 17.12 -7.49
C PHE A 2 6.37 16.05 -6.92
N THR A 3 6.68 15.03 -7.72
CA THR A 3 7.60 13.97 -7.29
C THR A 3 8.95 14.21 -7.96
N PHE A 4 9.83 15.00 -7.34
CA PHE A 4 11.23 15.13 -7.77
C PHE A 4 12.13 14.23 -6.90
N ILE A 5 13.28 13.82 -7.44
CA ILE A 5 14.29 13.10 -6.65
C ILE A 5 15.43 14.07 -6.31
N GLY A 6 15.62 14.31 -5.02
CA GLY A 6 16.82 14.95 -4.48
C GLY A 6 17.87 13.89 -4.12
N ILE A 7 19.04 13.93 -4.76
CA ILE A 7 20.20 13.10 -4.43
C ILE A 7 21.22 13.98 -3.71
N VAL A 8 21.12 13.92 -2.39
CA VAL A 8 21.87 14.80 -1.51
C VAL A 8 23.14 14.10 -1.02
N ASN A 9 24.21 14.88 -0.92
CA ASN A 9 25.51 14.42 -0.46
C ASN A 9 25.96 15.31 0.70
N ILE A 10 25.78 14.84 1.91
CA ILE A 10 26.05 15.58 3.14
C ILE A 10 26.75 14.62 4.12
N ASP A 11 27.91 14.99 4.66
CA ASP A 11 28.95 14.09 5.23
C ASP A 11 28.49 13.09 6.33
N THR A 12 28.88 11.78 6.42
CA THR A 12 30.14 11.27 7.05
C THR A 12 30.54 9.81 6.71
N ASN A 13 31.78 9.43 7.10
CA ASN A 13 32.23 8.03 7.30
C ASN A 13 32.75 7.97 8.74
N THR A 14 32.04 7.31 9.66
CA THR A 14 32.34 7.41 11.09
C THR A 14 33.59 6.61 11.46
N LYS A 15 34.71 7.28 11.73
CA LYS A 15 35.69 6.78 12.69
C LYS A 15 36.02 7.87 13.71
N THR A 16 35.50 7.63 14.92
CA THR A 16 35.85 8.25 16.22
C THR A 16 35.67 9.77 16.33
N GLY A 17 34.56 10.21 16.93
CA GLY A 17 34.60 11.33 17.89
C GLY A 17 33.87 12.64 17.54
N GLY A 18 33.15 12.77 16.42
CA GLY A 18 32.44 14.01 16.09
C GLY A 18 31.04 13.78 15.51
N LEU A 19 30.03 14.40 16.13
CA LEU A 19 28.61 14.38 15.74
C LEU A 19 28.30 15.30 14.54
N THR A 20 29.06 15.25 13.45
CA THR A 20 28.57 15.85 12.20
C THR A 20 27.73 14.79 11.49
N ASN A 21 26.42 14.82 11.76
CA ASN A 21 25.42 13.79 11.49
C ASN A 21 24.70 13.97 10.14
N HIS A 22 25.35 13.74 9.00
CA HIS A 22 24.67 13.87 7.71
C HIS A 22 24.80 12.61 6.82
N PHE A 23 23.82 12.42 5.92
CA PHE A 23 23.71 11.23 5.07
C PHE A 23 24.33 11.44 3.70
N ARG A 24 25.28 10.57 3.34
CA ARG A 24 25.78 10.43 1.97
C ARG A 24 24.94 9.39 1.22
N ALA A 25 24.45 9.72 0.03
CA ALA A 25 23.89 8.72 -0.87
C ALA A 25 24.98 7.81 -1.45
N GLU A 26 24.89 6.52 -1.13
CA GLU A 26 25.80 5.47 -1.59
C GLU A 26 25.02 4.27 -2.10
N ARG A 27 25.45 3.67 -3.22
CA ARG A 27 24.84 2.45 -3.78
C ARG A 27 23.35 2.63 -4.05
N VAL A 28 23.02 3.75 -4.67
CA VAL A 28 21.65 4.13 -5.02
C VAL A 28 21.41 3.81 -6.49
N VAL A 29 20.32 3.11 -6.79
CA VAL A 29 19.86 2.88 -8.16
C VAL A 29 18.53 3.60 -8.36
N ILE A 30 18.49 4.54 -9.30
CA ILE A 30 17.28 5.23 -9.74
C ILE A 30 16.97 4.76 -11.14
N THR A 31 15.97 3.89 -11.26
CA THR A 31 15.60 3.27 -12.53
C THR A 31 14.11 3.22 -12.75
N ASN A 32 13.70 3.32 -14.02
CA ASN A 32 12.31 3.20 -14.43
C ASN A 32 11.37 4.19 -13.73
N ASN A 33 11.80 5.44 -13.55
CA ASN A 33 10.94 6.52 -13.05
C ASN A 33 10.52 7.45 -14.18
N THR A 34 9.33 8.04 -14.06
CA THR A 34 8.82 9.06 -14.98
C THR A 34 8.65 10.38 -14.23
N PHE A 35 9.36 11.41 -14.67
CA PHE A 35 9.33 12.76 -14.12
C PHE A 35 8.78 13.72 -15.17
N VAL A 36 7.61 14.31 -14.90
CA VAL A 36 6.94 15.21 -15.84
C VAL A 36 6.63 16.54 -15.15
N ASN A 37 7.14 17.64 -15.72
CA ASN A 37 6.92 19.01 -15.25
C ASN A 37 7.28 19.24 -13.78
N ASN A 38 8.31 18.55 -13.30
CA ASN A 38 8.89 18.87 -12.00
C ASN A 38 9.65 20.19 -12.06
N VAL A 39 9.77 20.86 -10.91
CA VAL A 39 10.61 22.06 -10.75
C VAL A 39 12.05 21.74 -11.17
N ASN A 40 12.59 20.62 -10.72
CA ASN A 40 13.79 19.97 -11.27
C ASN A 40 13.51 18.47 -11.32
N GLY A 41 14.01 17.75 -12.33
CA GLY A 41 13.81 16.30 -12.41
C GLY A 41 14.66 15.56 -11.37
N ILE A 42 15.98 15.76 -11.46
CA ILE A 42 16.98 15.20 -10.54
C ILE A 42 17.90 16.31 -10.06
N GLU A 43 18.05 16.43 -8.74
CA GLU A 43 19.03 17.34 -8.14
C GLU A 43 20.21 16.55 -7.56
N ILE A 44 21.43 17.01 -7.84
CA ILE A 44 22.66 16.32 -7.49
C ILE A 44 23.54 17.25 -6.66
N GLY A 45 23.92 16.75 -5.48
CA GLY A 45 24.85 17.41 -4.59
C GLY A 45 24.21 18.55 -3.81
N PHE A 46 24.92 18.99 -2.77
CA PHE A 46 24.66 20.19 -1.98
C PHE A 46 25.92 20.41 -1.14
N SER A 47 26.49 21.62 -1.09
CA SER A 47 27.82 21.80 -0.49
C SER A 47 27.83 22.55 0.84
N ASN A 48 26.76 23.26 1.20
CA ASN A 48 26.70 24.17 2.35
C ASN A 48 27.98 25.03 2.46
N ASN A 49 28.26 25.83 1.43
CA ASN A 49 29.48 26.63 1.31
C ASN A 49 30.78 25.82 1.42
N GLY A 50 30.78 24.59 0.88
CA GLY A 50 31.94 23.71 0.85
C GLY A 50 32.17 22.87 2.11
N ASN A 51 31.29 22.95 3.12
CA ASN A 51 31.35 22.13 4.33
C ASN A 51 31.02 20.65 4.08
N TYR A 52 30.38 20.32 2.96
CA TYR A 52 30.12 18.95 2.54
C TYR A 52 31.08 18.56 1.42
N ASN A 53 32.08 17.74 1.76
CA ASN A 53 33.25 17.50 0.92
C ASN A 53 33.42 16.04 0.45
N LYS A 54 32.66 15.09 0.99
CA LYS A 54 32.65 13.72 0.47
C LYS A 54 31.85 13.68 -0.82
N PRO A 55 32.26 12.94 -1.87
CA PRO A 55 31.47 12.73 -3.07
C PRO A 55 30.44 11.61 -2.87
N LEU A 56 29.41 11.57 -3.73
CA LEU A 56 28.51 10.42 -3.88
C LEU A 56 29.32 9.16 -4.20
N LEU A 57 28.73 7.99 -3.98
CA LEU A 57 29.42 6.73 -4.25
C LEU A 57 28.51 5.71 -4.92
N ASN A 58 28.90 5.22 -6.09
CA ASN A 58 28.22 4.14 -6.81
C ASN A 58 26.72 4.42 -7.00
N VAL A 59 26.39 5.59 -7.54
CA VAL A 59 25.01 5.94 -7.91
C VAL A 59 24.78 5.57 -9.36
N THR A 60 23.67 4.91 -9.66
CA THR A 60 23.27 4.55 -11.02
C THR A 60 21.91 5.18 -11.32
N ILE A 61 21.81 5.90 -12.44
CA ILE A 61 20.58 6.52 -12.92
C ILE A 61 20.32 6.04 -14.34
N THR A 62 19.32 5.19 -14.53
CA THR A 62 19.09 4.51 -15.80
C THR A 62 17.63 4.32 -16.15
N ASN A 63 17.26 4.27 -17.44
CA ASN A 63 15.90 3.93 -17.86
C ASN A 63 14.81 4.85 -17.30
N ASN A 64 15.12 6.10 -16.98
CA ASN A 64 14.12 7.07 -16.55
C ASN A 64 13.62 7.90 -17.73
N ILE A 65 12.41 8.43 -17.63
CA ILE A 65 11.91 9.50 -18.49
C ILE A 65 11.90 10.79 -17.66
N ILE A 66 12.55 11.83 -18.15
CA ILE A 66 12.54 13.16 -17.53
C ILE A 66 12.15 14.19 -18.60
N THR A 67 11.05 14.90 -18.38
CA THR A 67 10.56 15.94 -19.28
C THR A 67 9.95 17.09 -18.48
N SER A 68 10.19 18.32 -18.92
CA SER A 68 9.65 19.53 -18.30
C SER A 68 9.65 20.67 -19.32
N SER A 69 8.79 21.66 -19.10
CA SER A 69 8.77 22.93 -19.85
C SER A 69 9.55 24.06 -19.18
N MET A 70 9.98 23.86 -17.93
CA MET A 70 10.67 24.85 -17.10
C MET A 70 11.91 24.25 -16.44
N ASN A 71 12.89 25.12 -16.13
CA ASN A 71 14.14 24.80 -15.42
C ASN A 71 14.97 23.68 -16.06
N SER A 72 15.95 23.16 -15.33
CA SER A 72 16.77 22.05 -15.80
C SER A 72 16.19 20.69 -15.41
N LEU A 73 16.28 19.72 -16.32
CA LEU A 73 15.89 18.34 -16.04
C LEU A 73 16.81 17.70 -14.99
N VAL A 74 18.11 17.99 -15.07
CA VAL A 74 19.11 17.64 -14.06
C VAL A 74 19.81 18.91 -13.58
N THR A 75 19.93 19.07 -12.27
CA THR A 75 20.57 20.23 -11.65
C THR A 75 21.73 19.77 -10.77
N ILE A 76 22.93 20.27 -11.03
CA ILE A 76 24.08 20.12 -10.14
C ILE A 76 24.12 21.34 -9.23
N MET A 77 23.94 21.11 -7.93
CA MET A 77 23.91 22.18 -6.94
C MET A 77 25.33 22.65 -6.63
N ASP A 78 25.50 23.96 -6.45
CA ASP A 78 26.75 24.63 -6.07
C ASP A 78 27.98 24.29 -6.96
N GLY A 79 27.77 23.87 -8.22
CA GLY A 79 28.87 23.47 -9.09
C GLY A 79 29.60 22.19 -8.66
N LYS A 80 29.02 21.40 -7.74
CA LYS A 80 29.64 20.17 -7.21
C LYS A 80 29.35 18.98 -8.09
N ASP A 81 29.88 19.04 -9.30
CA ASP A 81 29.83 17.93 -10.22
C ASP A 81 30.47 16.67 -9.58
N GLN A 82 29.74 15.56 -9.61
CA GLN A 82 30.15 14.29 -8.99
C GLN A 82 30.86 13.37 -9.99
N GLY A 83 30.93 13.75 -11.27
CA GLY A 83 31.66 13.02 -12.32
C GLY A 83 31.34 11.52 -12.33
N SER A 84 32.38 10.68 -12.29
CA SER A 84 32.27 9.21 -12.37
C SER A 84 31.63 8.54 -11.15
N ALA A 85 31.30 9.28 -10.09
CA ALA A 85 30.52 8.75 -8.97
C ALA A 85 29.09 8.38 -9.36
N ILE A 86 28.59 8.93 -10.48
CA ILE A 86 27.27 8.66 -11.03
C ILE A 86 27.41 8.04 -12.42
N THR A 87 26.80 6.86 -12.59
CA THR A 87 26.68 6.20 -13.88
C THR A 87 25.30 6.46 -14.48
N TRP A 88 25.28 6.92 -15.73
CA TRP A 88 24.05 7.19 -16.48
C TRP A 88 23.93 6.25 -17.68
N SER A 89 22.71 5.81 -18.01
CA SER A 89 22.45 5.03 -19.23
C SER A 89 20.97 5.01 -19.58
N ASN A 90 20.64 5.02 -20.88
CA ASN A 90 19.28 4.76 -21.37
C ASN A 90 18.17 5.67 -20.78
N ASN A 91 18.50 6.89 -20.36
CA ASN A 91 17.48 7.84 -19.91
C ASN A 91 16.93 8.62 -21.11
N ILE A 92 15.63 8.87 -21.14
CA ILE A 92 15.03 9.89 -22.02
C ILE A 92 15.03 11.21 -21.26
N MET A 93 15.66 12.23 -21.81
CA MET A 93 15.68 13.58 -21.25
C MET A 93 15.23 14.59 -22.31
N TYR A 94 13.95 14.95 -22.23
CA TYR A 94 13.28 15.76 -23.26
C TYR A 94 12.87 17.13 -22.69
N PRO A 95 13.77 18.14 -22.72
CA PRO A 95 13.38 19.48 -22.34
C PRO A 95 12.46 20.09 -23.40
N THR A 96 11.43 20.79 -22.95
CA THR A 96 10.53 21.57 -23.81
C THR A 96 10.49 23.01 -23.33
N GLY A 97 9.89 23.93 -24.11
CA GLY A 97 9.76 25.32 -23.69
C GLY A 97 11.11 25.96 -23.38
N SER A 98 11.26 26.50 -22.18
CA SER A 98 12.52 27.13 -21.72
C SER A 98 13.40 26.19 -20.90
N ALA A 99 13.05 24.89 -20.80
CA ALA A 99 13.83 23.95 -20.03
C ALA A 99 15.18 23.62 -20.68
N THR A 100 16.15 23.20 -19.88
CA THR A 100 17.43 22.68 -20.34
C THR A 100 17.66 21.27 -19.81
N THR A 101 18.49 20.46 -20.48
CA THR A 101 18.78 19.10 -19.99
C THR A 101 19.59 19.13 -18.69
N LEU A 102 20.56 20.04 -18.57
CA LEU A 102 21.48 20.11 -17.44
C LEU A 102 21.77 21.58 -17.07
N ALA A 103 21.81 21.89 -15.78
CA ALA A 103 22.32 23.15 -15.25
C ALA A 103 23.29 22.93 -14.07
N GLY A 104 24.18 23.91 -13.84
CA GLY A 104 25.11 23.91 -12.71
C GLY A 104 26.32 22.97 -12.83
N GLY A 105 26.44 22.17 -13.90
CA GLY A 105 27.57 21.27 -14.10
C GLY A 105 28.87 22.00 -14.50
N THR A 106 29.98 21.64 -13.87
CA THR A 106 31.32 22.12 -14.22
C THR A 106 32.01 21.10 -15.14
N ILE A 107 31.73 21.18 -16.45
CA ILE A 107 32.47 20.54 -17.57
C ILE A 107 32.48 18.98 -17.59
N THR A 108 32.47 18.26 -16.46
CA THR A 108 32.70 16.79 -16.42
C THR A 108 31.44 15.93 -16.60
N THR A 109 30.28 16.39 -16.12
CA THR A 109 28.99 15.77 -16.41
C THR A 109 28.46 16.40 -17.69
N SER A 110 28.65 15.69 -18.79
CA SER A 110 27.97 15.91 -20.07
C SER A 110 27.33 14.60 -20.47
N PHE A 111 26.08 14.62 -20.93
CA PHE A 111 25.42 13.39 -21.38
C PHE A 111 25.82 13.06 -22.81
N SER A 112 26.41 11.88 -23.02
CA SER A 112 26.42 11.25 -24.34
C SER A 112 25.03 10.78 -24.73
N THR A 113 24.82 10.50 -26.01
CA THR A 113 23.57 9.90 -26.50
C THR A 113 23.27 8.52 -25.92
N SER A 114 24.28 7.80 -25.40
CA SER A 114 24.08 6.53 -24.69
C SER A 114 23.69 6.71 -23.22
N GLN A 115 23.93 7.89 -22.64
CA GLN A 115 23.61 8.22 -21.25
C GLN A 115 22.23 8.89 -21.12
N ALA A 116 21.96 9.84 -22.00
CA ALA A 116 20.67 10.51 -22.12
C ALA A 116 20.34 10.78 -23.58
N VAL A 117 19.16 10.35 -24.02
CA VAL A 117 18.63 10.61 -25.35
C VAL A 117 17.67 11.78 -25.26
N ASN A 118 17.90 12.81 -26.08
CA ASN A 118 16.95 13.91 -26.23
C ASN A 118 15.94 13.56 -27.33
N GLU A 119 14.90 12.83 -26.95
CA GLU A 119 13.78 12.51 -27.84
C GLU A 119 12.44 12.59 -27.11
N ASN A 120 11.36 12.85 -27.86
CA ASN A 120 10.03 12.95 -27.27
C ASN A 120 9.61 11.58 -26.70
N PRO A 121 9.21 11.48 -25.42
CA PRO A 121 8.78 10.22 -24.83
C PRO A 121 7.37 9.79 -25.29
N PHE A 122 6.64 10.66 -25.99
CA PHE A 122 5.27 10.43 -26.46
C PHE A 122 4.33 9.95 -25.34
N LEU A 123 4.45 10.53 -24.14
CA LEU A 123 3.54 10.24 -23.03
C LEU A 123 2.18 10.87 -23.29
N ALA A 124 1.12 10.19 -22.87
CA ALA A 124 -0.24 10.70 -22.86
C ALA A 124 -0.81 10.71 -21.44
N VAL A 125 -1.69 11.66 -21.16
CA VAL A 125 -2.45 11.66 -19.90
C VAL A 125 -3.62 10.68 -20.04
N ASP A 126 -3.74 9.71 -19.14
CA ASP A 126 -4.93 8.89 -19.03
C ASP A 126 -6.04 9.69 -18.34
N ALA A 127 -6.97 10.19 -19.15
CA ALA A 127 -8.09 11.01 -18.68
C ALA A 127 -9.04 10.25 -17.73
N SER A 128 -9.05 8.91 -17.75
CA SER A 128 -9.95 8.11 -16.90
C SER A 128 -9.50 8.05 -15.44
N THR A 129 -8.19 8.21 -15.20
CA THR A 129 -7.57 8.12 -13.87
C THR A 129 -6.92 9.43 -13.43
N SER A 130 -6.94 10.46 -14.28
CA SER A 130 -6.43 11.79 -13.98
C SER A 130 -7.47 12.71 -13.34
N THR A 131 -7.01 13.65 -12.53
CA THR A 131 -7.83 14.73 -11.95
C THR A 131 -7.25 16.08 -12.37
N ALA A 132 -7.99 17.17 -12.11
CA ALA A 132 -7.53 18.53 -12.41
C ALA A 132 -6.14 18.87 -11.80
N ASN A 133 -5.74 18.19 -10.73
CA ASN A 133 -4.50 18.45 -10.00
C ASN A 133 -3.52 17.27 -10.01
N ASN A 134 -3.85 16.17 -10.69
CA ASN A 134 -3.01 14.98 -10.76
C ASN A 134 -3.20 14.24 -12.08
N ASN A 135 -2.22 14.38 -12.97
CA ASN A 135 -2.21 13.68 -14.24
C ASN A 135 -1.54 12.32 -14.09
N ASN A 136 -2.21 11.26 -14.53
CA ASN A 136 -1.62 9.95 -14.70
C ASN A 136 -0.99 9.86 -16.10
N TRP A 137 0.34 9.87 -16.15
CA TRP A 137 1.08 9.83 -17.41
C TRP A 137 1.38 8.39 -17.82
N LYS A 138 0.97 8.04 -19.03
CA LYS A 138 1.09 6.71 -19.61
C LYS A 138 1.98 6.71 -20.85
N ALA A 139 2.73 5.64 -21.03
CA ALA A 139 3.40 5.34 -22.28
C ALA A 139 2.35 5.09 -23.37
N THR A 140 2.72 5.38 -24.61
CA THR A 140 1.88 5.13 -25.79
C THR A 140 2.60 4.18 -26.75
N VAL A 141 1.91 3.77 -27.81
CA VAL A 141 2.51 3.00 -28.90
C VAL A 141 3.73 3.69 -29.53
N ALA A 142 3.81 5.02 -29.44
CA ALA A 142 4.92 5.80 -29.96
C ALA A 142 6.05 6.00 -28.94
N THR A 143 5.84 5.66 -27.66
CA THR A 143 6.90 5.78 -26.64
C THR A 143 8.08 4.90 -27.03
N PRO A 144 9.32 5.44 -27.09
CA PRO A 144 10.50 4.69 -27.49
C PRO A 144 10.75 3.47 -26.60
N SER A 145 11.28 2.41 -27.20
CA SER A 145 11.68 1.18 -26.51
C SER A 145 13.17 0.94 -26.73
N TYR A 146 13.89 0.66 -25.64
CA TYR A 146 15.33 0.43 -25.70
C TYR A 146 15.67 -0.99 -25.32
N ASN A 147 16.73 -1.51 -25.95
CA ASN A 147 17.35 -2.75 -25.52
C ASN A 147 17.96 -2.55 -24.14
N ASN A 148 17.36 -3.22 -23.16
CA ASN A 148 17.74 -3.19 -21.77
C ASN A 148 18.30 -4.53 -21.31
N ALA A 149 18.92 -5.31 -22.21
CA ALA A 149 19.76 -6.45 -21.82
C ALA A 149 20.91 -6.03 -20.88
N THR A 150 21.23 -4.75 -20.83
CA THR A 150 22.28 -4.14 -20.02
C THR A 150 21.89 -3.81 -18.57
N TYR A 151 20.85 -4.44 -18.01
CA TYR A 151 20.77 -4.55 -16.53
C TYR A 151 21.98 -5.32 -15.96
N ALA A 152 22.74 -6.02 -16.80
CA ALA A 152 23.90 -6.83 -16.44
C ALA A 152 24.97 -6.12 -15.59
N ASN A 153 25.08 -4.78 -15.65
CA ASN A 153 26.09 -4.03 -14.88
C ASN A 153 25.54 -3.46 -13.56
N VAL A 154 24.24 -3.55 -13.31
CA VAL A 154 23.63 -3.17 -12.03
C VAL A 154 23.48 -4.43 -11.18
N THR A 155 24.60 -4.91 -10.62
CA THR A 155 24.66 -6.14 -9.82
C THR A 155 23.89 -6.07 -8.49
N GLN A 156 23.28 -4.92 -8.18
CA GLN A 156 22.64 -4.64 -6.89
C GLN A 156 21.12 -4.79 -6.90
N ILE A 157 20.48 -5.04 -8.05
CA ILE A 157 19.01 -5.19 -8.12
C ILE A 157 18.60 -6.45 -8.88
N SER A 158 17.51 -7.08 -8.43
CA SER A 158 16.82 -8.10 -9.21
C SER A 158 16.22 -7.46 -10.49
N PRO A 159 16.04 -8.24 -11.57
CA PRO A 159 15.40 -7.73 -12.77
C PRO A 159 14.02 -7.14 -12.47
N ILE A 160 13.77 -5.92 -12.96
CA ILE A 160 12.47 -5.27 -12.86
C ILE A 160 11.60 -5.84 -13.99
N ILE A 161 10.78 -6.84 -13.64
CA ILE A 161 9.98 -7.61 -14.59
C ILE A 161 8.56 -7.06 -14.77
N THR A 162 8.11 -6.15 -13.92
CA THR A 162 6.81 -5.49 -14.02
C THR A 162 6.93 -3.98 -13.91
N ASP A 163 5.95 -3.25 -14.42
CA ASP A 163 5.83 -1.80 -14.30
C ASP A 163 4.97 -1.37 -13.09
N ILE A 164 4.67 -0.06 -13.00
CA ILE A 164 3.88 0.50 -11.89
C ILE A 164 2.45 -0.05 -11.85
N ASP A 165 1.89 -0.40 -13.00
CA ASP A 165 0.54 -0.92 -13.16
C ASP A 165 0.47 -2.46 -12.96
N GLY A 166 1.63 -3.10 -12.76
CA GLY A 166 1.76 -4.54 -12.61
C GLY A 166 1.82 -5.31 -13.94
N GLN A 167 1.95 -4.61 -15.07
CA GLN A 167 2.09 -5.22 -16.40
C GLN A 167 3.53 -5.69 -16.61
N ILE A 168 3.70 -6.75 -17.41
CA ILE A 168 5.02 -7.35 -17.65
C ILE A 168 5.85 -6.44 -18.54
N ARG A 169 7.12 -6.21 -18.16
CA ARG A 169 8.09 -5.53 -19.00
C ARG A 169 8.73 -6.51 -20.00
N PRO A 170 8.55 -6.32 -21.31
CA PRO A 170 9.14 -7.21 -22.31
C PRO A 170 10.68 -7.22 -22.25
N SER A 171 11.27 -8.31 -22.76
CA SER A 171 12.71 -8.50 -22.88
C SER A 171 13.05 -8.83 -24.33
N PRO A 172 14.14 -8.29 -24.91
CA PRO A 172 15.09 -7.36 -24.28
C PRO A 172 14.65 -5.89 -24.33
N ASN A 173 13.68 -5.56 -25.18
CA ASN A 173 13.24 -4.19 -25.44
C ASN A 173 12.05 -3.81 -24.56
N ARG A 174 12.11 -2.63 -23.95
CA ARG A 174 11.04 -2.08 -23.09
C ARG A 174 11.10 -0.57 -23.05
N ASN A 175 9.99 0.07 -22.69
CA ASN A 175 9.94 1.52 -22.52
C ASN A 175 10.76 1.94 -21.28
N PRO A 176 11.53 3.04 -21.37
CA PRO A 176 11.98 3.77 -20.19
C PRO A 176 10.80 4.31 -19.40
N GLY A 177 11.04 4.71 -18.15
CA GLY A 177 10.02 5.29 -17.28
C GLY A 177 9.24 4.25 -16.46
N ALA A 178 8.28 4.76 -15.68
CA ALA A 178 7.49 3.99 -14.71
C ALA A 178 6.47 3.06 -15.37
N ASP A 179 5.99 3.44 -16.54
CA ASP A 179 4.94 2.74 -17.28
C ASP A 179 5.52 1.95 -18.47
N GLN A 180 4.92 0.80 -18.78
CA GLN A 180 5.18 0.06 -20.00
C GLN A 180 3.94 0.16 -20.90
N TYR A 181 4.12 0.52 -22.17
CA TYR A 181 3.00 0.47 -23.09
C TYR A 181 2.55 -0.97 -23.30
N ASP A 182 1.38 -1.31 -22.77
CA ASP A 182 0.74 -2.61 -22.91
C ASP A 182 -0.79 -2.44 -22.85
N ILE A 183 -1.46 -2.85 -23.93
CA ILE A 183 -2.92 -2.79 -24.08
C ILE A 183 -3.56 -4.18 -23.97
N ILE A 184 -2.75 -5.23 -23.84
CA ILE A 184 -3.19 -6.62 -23.83
C ILE A 184 -3.36 -7.09 -22.39
N ASN A 185 -2.39 -6.78 -21.53
CA ASN A 185 -2.40 -7.22 -20.14
C ASN A 185 -3.19 -6.23 -19.26
N PRO A 186 -3.99 -6.73 -18.29
CA PRO A 186 -4.78 -5.86 -17.42
C PRO A 186 -3.88 -5.04 -16.49
N VAL A 187 -4.35 -3.84 -16.15
CA VAL A 187 -3.78 -3.02 -15.08
C VAL A 187 -4.19 -3.61 -13.73
N LEU A 188 -3.22 -4.07 -12.94
CA LEU A 188 -3.44 -4.67 -11.64
C LEU A 188 -3.38 -3.65 -10.50
N ASN A 189 -2.59 -2.58 -10.69
CA ASN A 189 -2.34 -1.55 -9.69
C ASN A 189 -2.76 -0.16 -10.19
N PRO A 190 -4.04 0.08 -10.52
CA PRO A 190 -4.48 1.40 -10.97
C PRO A 190 -4.34 2.43 -9.83
N PRO A 191 -4.25 3.73 -10.14
CA PRO A 191 -4.35 4.79 -9.15
C PRO A 191 -5.61 4.61 -8.29
N MET A 192 -5.45 4.80 -6.98
CA MET A 192 -6.54 4.63 -6.04
C MET A 192 -7.54 5.79 -6.17
N THR A 193 -8.83 5.49 -6.10
CA THR A 193 -9.93 6.45 -6.21
C THR A 193 -10.69 6.51 -4.88
N GLU A 194 -11.55 7.52 -4.71
CA GLU A 194 -12.37 7.63 -3.49
C GLU A 194 -13.32 6.42 -3.28
N SER A 195 -13.62 5.68 -4.36
CA SER A 195 -14.41 4.45 -4.31
C SER A 195 -13.61 3.20 -3.95
N THR A 196 -12.28 3.25 -4.07
CA THR A 196 -11.40 2.15 -3.65
C THR A 196 -10.76 2.42 -2.29
N VAL A 197 -10.62 3.69 -1.90
CA VAL A 197 -10.20 4.13 -0.57
C VAL A 197 -10.90 5.38 -0.11
N GLY A 198 -11.24 5.44 1.17
CA GLY A 198 -11.90 6.59 1.78
C GLY A 198 -13.36 6.32 2.11
N PRO A 199 -14.17 7.36 2.35
CA PRO A 199 -15.52 7.22 2.91
C PRO A 199 -16.51 6.53 1.96
N PHE A 200 -16.18 6.42 0.67
CA PHE A 200 -16.98 5.73 -0.34
C PHE A 200 -16.38 4.37 -0.73
N ALA A 201 -15.30 3.94 -0.08
CA ALA A 201 -14.76 2.60 -0.26
C ALA A 201 -15.80 1.56 0.16
N TYR A 202 -15.91 0.49 -0.61
CA TYR A 202 -16.87 -0.59 -0.36
C TYR A 202 -16.48 -1.35 0.93
N GLU A 203 -16.93 -0.86 2.07
CA GLU A 203 -16.94 -1.61 3.31
C GLU A 203 -18.10 -2.61 3.21
N THR A 204 -17.83 -3.91 3.31
CA THR A 204 -18.90 -4.85 3.62
C THR A 204 -19.46 -4.42 4.97
N SER A 205 -20.70 -3.93 5.01
CA SER A 205 -21.33 -3.55 6.26
C SER A 205 -21.17 -4.72 7.24
N LEU A 206 -20.48 -4.51 8.35
CA LEU A 206 -20.55 -5.43 9.48
C LEU A 206 -21.98 -5.37 9.99
N SER A 207 -22.86 -6.19 9.40
CA SER A 207 -24.28 -6.18 9.72
C SER A 207 -24.47 -6.69 11.14
N VAL A 208 -25.01 -5.84 12.02
CA VAL A 208 -25.81 -6.29 13.16
C VAL A 208 -27.11 -6.83 12.61
N LYS A 209 -27.10 -8.07 12.10
CA LYS A 209 -28.33 -8.74 11.72
C LYS A 209 -29.17 -8.87 13.00
N ASN A 210 -30.23 -8.07 13.14
CA ASN A 210 -31.19 -8.22 14.22
C ASN A 210 -31.72 -9.65 14.15
N ASN A 211 -31.36 -10.47 15.13
CA ASN A 211 -31.75 -11.87 15.15
C ASN A 211 -33.22 -11.94 15.56
N GLU A 212 -34.12 -12.09 14.59
CA GLU A 212 -35.58 -12.17 14.82
C GLU A 212 -35.99 -13.30 15.80
N PHE A 213 -35.07 -14.22 16.11
CA PHE A 213 -35.26 -15.26 17.13
C PHE A 213 -35.37 -14.74 18.57
N ASN A 214 -34.93 -13.52 18.88
CA ASN A 214 -34.90 -13.04 20.26
C ASN A 214 -36.30 -12.76 20.84
N ASN A 215 -37.33 -12.59 19.99
CA ASN A 215 -38.72 -12.36 20.42
C ASN A 215 -39.57 -13.64 20.50
N LEU A 216 -39.03 -14.80 20.13
CA LEU A 216 -39.78 -16.06 20.03
C LEU A 216 -39.48 -17.04 21.17
N ILE A 217 -38.47 -16.75 21.99
CA ILE A 217 -38.09 -17.57 23.14
C ILE A 217 -38.19 -16.73 24.42
N LEU A 218 -39.11 -17.12 25.29
CA LEU A 218 -39.33 -16.47 26.59
C LEU A 218 -38.64 -17.30 27.68
N ILE A 219 -37.87 -16.63 28.52
CA ILE A 219 -37.16 -17.23 29.67
C ILE A 219 -37.58 -16.49 30.93
N TYR A 220 -38.18 -17.21 31.88
CA TYR A 220 -38.68 -16.65 33.15
C TYR A 220 -38.84 -17.75 34.23
N PRO A 221 -38.84 -17.37 35.53
CA PRO A 221 -38.50 -16.05 36.05
C PRO A 221 -36.98 -15.79 35.99
N ILE A 222 -36.59 -14.53 35.88
CA ILE A 222 -35.21 -14.08 36.07
C ILE A 222 -35.28 -12.94 37.11
N PRO A 223 -34.73 -13.10 38.33
CA PRO A 223 -34.01 -14.27 38.84
C PRO A 223 -34.86 -15.54 38.99
N SER A 224 -34.24 -16.70 38.87
CA SER A 224 -34.87 -18.02 39.03
C SER A 224 -34.53 -18.67 40.36
N LYS A 225 -35.51 -19.35 40.96
CA LYS A 225 -35.37 -20.19 42.15
C LYS A 225 -35.72 -21.63 41.81
N ASN A 226 -34.72 -22.52 41.86
CA ASN A 226 -34.78 -23.95 41.49
C ASN A 226 -35.22 -24.28 40.05
N ASN A 227 -36.11 -23.51 39.42
CA ASN A 227 -36.76 -23.86 38.17
C ASN A 227 -36.84 -22.67 37.22
N LEU A 228 -36.30 -22.83 36.01
CA LEU A 228 -36.33 -21.84 34.94
C LEU A 228 -37.22 -22.32 33.80
N THR A 229 -38.26 -21.57 33.48
CA THR A 229 -39.15 -21.89 32.36
C THR A 229 -38.61 -21.29 31.07
N ILE A 230 -38.52 -22.12 30.03
CA ILE A 230 -38.10 -21.76 28.69
C ILE A 230 -39.27 -22.10 27.75
N LYS A 231 -39.91 -21.08 27.21
CA LYS A 231 -41.04 -21.19 26.30
C LYS A 231 -40.62 -20.78 24.89
N SER A 232 -40.98 -21.57 23.89
CA SER A 232 -40.79 -21.26 22.48
C SER A 232 -42.15 -21.14 21.80
N THR A 233 -42.33 -20.10 20.98
CA THR A 233 -43.61 -19.85 20.27
C THR A 233 -43.63 -20.39 18.85
N SER A 234 -42.48 -20.71 18.25
CA SER A 234 -42.42 -21.16 16.85
C SER A 234 -41.15 -21.93 16.47
N SER A 235 -40.22 -22.16 17.40
CA SER A 235 -38.95 -22.86 17.13
C SER A 235 -38.77 -24.10 17.99
N SER A 236 -38.43 -25.22 17.37
CA SER A 236 -38.03 -26.42 18.11
C SER A 236 -36.62 -26.22 18.68
N ILE A 237 -36.51 -26.23 20.00
CA ILE A 237 -35.23 -26.21 20.70
C ILE A 237 -34.73 -27.65 20.79
N ALA A 238 -33.46 -27.88 20.46
CA ALA A 238 -32.82 -29.19 20.55
C ALA A 238 -31.89 -29.32 21.76
N LYS A 239 -31.31 -28.18 22.19
CA LYS A 239 -30.32 -28.17 23.26
C LYS A 239 -30.31 -26.84 23.99
N ILE A 240 -30.15 -26.90 25.31
CA ILE A 240 -29.95 -25.77 26.20
C ILE A 240 -28.62 -25.97 26.91
N VAL A 241 -27.81 -24.92 26.97
CA VAL A 241 -26.53 -24.93 27.69
C VAL A 241 -26.47 -23.70 28.60
N ILE A 242 -26.04 -23.90 29.84
CA ILE A 242 -25.74 -22.80 30.76
C ILE A 242 -24.23 -22.74 30.95
N TYR A 243 -23.69 -21.54 30.78
CA TYR A 243 -22.29 -21.20 31.01
C TYR A 243 -22.17 -20.29 32.23
N ALA A 244 -21.15 -20.54 33.04
CA ALA A 244 -20.69 -19.57 34.03
C ALA A 244 -20.06 -18.34 33.35
N MET A 245 -19.90 -17.25 34.08
CA MET A 245 -19.32 -16.00 33.54
C MET A 245 -17.86 -16.14 33.11
N ASP A 246 -17.17 -17.18 33.56
CA ASP A 246 -15.81 -17.55 33.11
C ASP A 246 -15.82 -18.41 31.82
N GLY A 247 -16.99 -18.64 31.22
CA GLY A 247 -17.18 -19.42 29.99
C GLY A 247 -17.25 -20.93 30.19
N ARG A 248 -17.09 -21.45 31.42
CA ARG A 248 -17.23 -22.90 31.66
C ARG A 248 -18.69 -23.34 31.54
N LYS A 249 -18.91 -24.46 30.86
CA LYS A 249 -20.22 -25.11 30.78
C LYS A 249 -20.58 -25.74 32.13
N VAL A 250 -21.65 -25.26 32.75
CA VAL A 250 -22.11 -25.74 34.08
C VAL A 250 -23.34 -26.64 33.99
N LEU A 251 -24.14 -26.52 32.93
CA LEU A 251 -25.28 -27.38 32.68
C LEU A 251 -25.50 -27.57 31.17
N GLU A 252 -25.84 -28.77 30.76
CA GLU A 252 -26.29 -29.08 29.40
C GLU A 252 -27.51 -29.96 29.44
N LYS A 253 -28.51 -29.63 28.63
CA LYS A 253 -29.70 -30.44 28.44
C LYS A 253 -30.02 -30.58 26.96
N ASN A 254 -29.93 -31.81 26.46
CA ASN A 254 -30.46 -32.20 25.15
C ASN A 254 -31.94 -32.52 25.32
N THR A 255 -32.82 -31.83 24.59
CA THR A 255 -34.28 -31.96 24.71
C THR A 255 -34.94 -31.45 23.44
N LYS A 256 -36.04 -32.09 23.01
CA LYS A 256 -36.90 -31.56 21.93
C LYS A 256 -38.03 -30.77 22.56
N ILE A 257 -37.90 -29.45 22.60
CA ILE A 257 -38.93 -28.56 23.15
C ILE A 257 -39.70 -27.94 22.00
N THR A 258 -41.00 -28.20 21.94
CA THR A 258 -41.90 -27.64 20.91
C THR A 258 -42.76 -26.49 21.44
N SER A 259 -42.89 -26.33 22.75
CA SER A 259 -43.72 -25.27 23.35
C SER A 259 -43.15 -24.71 24.66
N SER A 260 -42.99 -25.54 25.70
CA SER A 260 -42.48 -25.10 27.01
C SER A 260 -41.68 -26.20 27.69
N PHE A 261 -40.64 -25.81 28.41
CA PHE A 261 -39.79 -26.71 29.18
C PHE A 261 -39.41 -26.07 30.51
N ASN A 262 -39.43 -26.86 31.58
CA ASN A 262 -38.96 -26.43 32.88
C ASN A 262 -37.58 -27.02 33.13
N LEU A 263 -36.58 -26.16 33.25
CA LEU A 263 -35.20 -26.52 33.50
C LEU A 263 -34.91 -26.45 35.00
N ASP A 264 -34.53 -27.58 35.57
CA ASP A 264 -34.03 -27.64 36.94
C ASP A 264 -32.66 -26.94 37.04
N THR A 265 -32.59 -25.95 37.93
CA THR A 265 -31.44 -25.10 38.23
C THR A 265 -31.01 -25.21 39.70
N SER A 266 -31.60 -26.15 40.47
CA SER A 266 -31.29 -26.35 41.89
C SER A 266 -29.82 -26.72 42.17
N SER A 267 -29.15 -27.36 41.21
CA SER A 267 -27.73 -27.72 41.31
C SER A 267 -26.77 -26.56 41.04
N LEU A 268 -27.27 -25.42 40.55
CA LEU A 268 -26.47 -24.22 40.32
C LEU A 268 -26.41 -23.37 41.59
N MET A 269 -25.23 -22.82 41.88
CA MET A 269 -25.07 -21.85 42.97
C MET A 269 -25.74 -20.51 42.63
N ASN A 270 -26.01 -19.70 43.66
CA ASN A 270 -26.51 -18.33 43.45
C ASN A 270 -25.48 -17.51 42.65
N GLY A 271 -25.92 -16.85 41.57
CA GLY A 271 -25.01 -16.09 40.70
C GLY A 271 -25.55 -15.76 39.32
N ASN A 272 -24.67 -15.15 38.51
CA ASN A 272 -24.93 -14.75 37.11
C ASN A 272 -24.46 -15.84 36.15
N TYR A 273 -25.25 -16.08 35.10
CA TYR A 273 -24.96 -17.09 34.08
C TYR A 273 -25.39 -16.63 32.69
N ILE A 274 -24.83 -17.25 31.66
CA ILE A 274 -25.29 -17.12 30.28
C ILE A 274 -25.99 -18.41 29.87
N LEU A 275 -27.27 -18.32 29.53
CA LEU A 275 -28.03 -19.43 28.95
C LEU A 275 -28.04 -19.28 27.43
N THR A 276 -27.62 -20.33 26.74
CA THR A 276 -27.61 -20.41 25.29
C THR A 276 -28.56 -21.51 24.81
N VAL A 277 -29.39 -21.18 23.83
CA VAL A 277 -30.36 -22.08 23.21
C VAL A 277 -29.91 -22.42 21.80
N PHE A 278 -30.03 -23.70 21.44
CA PHE A 278 -29.67 -24.21 20.12
C PHE A 278 -30.88 -24.85 19.43
N ASP A 279 -31.01 -24.61 18.13
CA ASP A 279 -32.02 -25.23 17.28
C ASP A 279 -31.67 -26.67 16.89
N ASN A 280 -32.54 -27.31 16.09
CA ASN A 280 -32.31 -28.66 15.58
C ASN A 280 -31.08 -28.78 14.66
N SER A 281 -30.61 -27.69 14.07
CA SER A 281 -29.37 -27.64 13.29
C SER A 281 -28.13 -27.41 14.17
N LEU A 282 -28.29 -27.42 15.50
CA LEU A 282 -27.26 -27.14 16.50
C LEU A 282 -26.62 -25.75 16.36
N LYS A 283 -27.31 -24.81 15.71
CA LYS A 283 -26.89 -23.41 15.67
C LYS A 283 -27.39 -22.70 16.91
N SER A 284 -26.54 -21.88 17.52
CA SER A 284 -26.95 -21.00 18.62
C SER A 284 -27.93 -19.98 18.06
N VAL A 285 -29.16 -20.00 18.58
CA VAL A 285 -30.22 -19.10 18.13
C VAL A 285 -30.42 -17.93 19.09
N MET A 286 -30.05 -18.08 20.35
CA MET A 286 -30.15 -17.04 21.36
C MET A 286 -29.21 -17.32 22.54
N SER A 287 -28.65 -16.24 23.09
CA SER A 287 -27.94 -16.23 24.37
C SER A 287 -28.57 -15.17 25.26
N LYS A 288 -28.90 -15.53 26.51
CA LYS A 288 -29.49 -14.61 27.47
C LYS A 288 -28.78 -14.67 28.82
N HIS A 289 -28.52 -13.51 29.39
CA HIS A 289 -28.08 -13.40 30.77
C HIS A 289 -29.21 -13.78 31.72
N ILE A 290 -28.93 -14.70 32.65
CA ILE A 290 -29.86 -15.16 33.68
C ILE A 290 -29.22 -15.07 35.06
N ILE A 291 -30.06 -14.97 36.09
CA ILE A 291 -29.64 -14.89 37.49
C ILE A 291 -30.30 -16.04 38.24
N ILE A 292 -29.52 -16.81 38.99
CA ILE A 292 -30.01 -17.85 39.90
C ILE A 292 -29.93 -17.34 41.34
N ALA A 293 -31.04 -17.42 42.07
CA ALA A 293 -31.15 -17.00 43.46
C ALA A 293 -32.16 -17.91 44.20
N HIS A 294 -31.63 -18.89 44.96
CA HIS A 294 -32.42 -19.79 45.81
C HIS A 294 -32.85 -19.18 47.14
#